data_AF-A0A2D8N902-F1
#
_entry.id   AF-A0A2D8N902-F1
#
_cell.length_a   1.000
_cell.length_b   1.000
_cell.length_c   1.000
_cell.angle_alpha   90.00
_cell.angle_beta   90.00
_cell.angle_gamma   90.00
#
_symmetry.space_group_name_H-M   'P 1'
#
loop_
_entity.id
_entity.type
_entity.pdbx_description
1 polymer ?
#
loop_
_entity_poly.entity_id
_entity_poly.type
_entity_poly.pdbx_seq_one_letter_code
_entity_poly.pdbx_strand_id
1 'polypeptide(L)'
;MKKVEITPSDLSPDSSIKISGSKSESNRVLILNSIFKNIKISNLSDSDDSVVLKNALENLHKSIDIHHAGTAMRFLTAYLSTLDGGKFILTGSKRMKERPIGILVDALKNLGFNINYLKKKGYPPLEINGTKSEKSIIKLKSDISSQFISALILIGPTFKNGLTIELDGEIISKPYINLTLNVLKRIGIGCSFRKNIIKIDNVKEINPIEYLIESDWSSSSYFYSIVAIDKKINIKLSNFFKESFQGDSFIEKIFIKLGVKTEFLNQNEILLSPIDDYERPSSLSFNLIDNPDLAQTVAVTCLALKIQVKITGLQTLKIKETDRILALHNELSKLGAKIIFDDASIEIIPPVNFNKNIEIFTYDDHRMALSFAPLGLITPLIINDPDVVTKSFPSYWNDLLQLNFNLKFKN
;
A
#
# COMPACT_ATOMS: atom_id res chain seq x y z
N MET A 1 -1.18 -24.40 -11.59
CA MET A 1 -1.11 -23.08 -10.90
C MET A 1 0.11 -22.43 -11.48
N LYS A 2 -0.07 -21.24 -12.06
CA LYS A 2 1.01 -20.58 -12.79
C LYS A 2 2.23 -20.38 -11.90
N LYS A 3 3.41 -20.47 -12.49
CA LYS A 3 4.70 -20.25 -11.82
C LYS A 3 5.59 -19.39 -12.70
N VAL A 4 6.46 -18.60 -12.09
CA VAL A 4 7.57 -17.96 -12.80
C VAL A 4 8.89 -18.44 -12.20
N GLU A 5 9.74 -19.00 -13.04
CA GLU A 5 11.11 -19.35 -12.68
C GLU A 5 12.01 -18.15 -12.98
N ILE A 6 12.84 -17.78 -12.02
CA ILE A 6 13.78 -16.67 -12.10
C ILE A 6 15.17 -17.25 -11.89
N THR A 7 16.08 -17.00 -12.83
CA THR A 7 17.48 -17.42 -12.74
C THR A 7 18.40 -16.21 -12.82
N PRO A 8 19.62 -16.26 -12.24
CA PRO A 8 20.58 -15.16 -12.31
C PRO A 8 20.82 -14.70 -13.76
N SER A 9 20.90 -13.39 -13.95
CA SER A 9 21.08 -12.73 -15.24
C SER A 9 21.85 -11.43 -15.08
N ASP A 10 22.56 -11.01 -16.12
CA ASP A 10 23.19 -9.68 -16.16
C ASP A 10 22.15 -8.62 -16.54
N LEU A 11 21.97 -7.62 -15.68
CA LEU A 11 20.98 -6.57 -15.90
C LEU A 11 21.50 -5.45 -16.79
N SER A 12 20.56 -4.72 -17.41
CA SER A 12 20.85 -3.52 -18.19
C SER A 12 21.36 -2.39 -17.28
N PRO A 13 22.59 -1.86 -17.50
CA PRO A 13 23.27 -1.00 -16.52
C PRO A 13 22.58 0.35 -16.28
N ASP A 14 21.91 0.93 -17.28
CA ASP A 14 21.13 2.15 -17.13
C ASP A 14 19.71 1.91 -17.62
N SER A 15 18.75 2.00 -16.70
CA SER A 15 17.35 1.73 -17.00
C SER A 15 16.43 2.81 -16.46
N SER A 16 15.34 3.08 -17.19
CA SER A 16 14.28 3.99 -16.75
C SER A 16 13.00 3.19 -16.61
N ILE A 17 12.44 3.17 -15.41
CA ILE A 17 11.19 2.46 -15.09
C ILE A 17 10.15 3.47 -14.64
N LYS A 18 8.92 3.30 -15.14
CA LYS A 18 7.78 4.12 -14.74
C LYS A 18 6.85 3.30 -13.85
N ILE A 19 6.89 3.60 -12.56
CA ILE A 19 5.92 3.08 -11.59
C ILE A 19 4.64 3.90 -11.71
N SER A 20 3.48 3.25 -11.68
CA SER A 20 2.20 3.96 -11.67
C SER A 20 1.99 4.71 -10.35
N GLY A 21 0.96 5.57 -10.30
CA GLY A 21 0.62 6.31 -9.09
C GLY A 21 0.41 5.42 -7.87
N SER A 22 0.68 5.97 -6.69
CA SER A 22 0.36 5.34 -5.42
C SER A 22 -1.11 4.96 -5.38
N LYS A 23 -1.40 3.67 -5.18
CA LYS A 23 -2.76 3.17 -4.97
C LYS A 23 -3.45 3.91 -3.82
N SER A 24 -2.70 4.17 -2.76
CA SER A 24 -3.21 4.84 -1.57
C SER A 24 -3.62 6.29 -1.85
N GLU A 25 -2.79 7.05 -2.57
CA GLU A 25 -3.12 8.43 -2.94
C GLU A 25 -4.22 8.46 -4.01
N SER A 26 -4.11 7.64 -5.06
CA SER A 26 -5.08 7.48 -6.15
C SER A 26 -6.50 7.28 -5.62
N ASN A 27 -6.69 6.33 -4.72
CA ASN A 27 -8.03 6.02 -4.21
C ASN A 27 -8.64 7.16 -3.38
N ARG A 28 -7.81 7.98 -2.72
CA ARG A 28 -8.27 9.17 -1.98
C ARG A 28 -8.69 10.28 -2.94
N VAL A 29 -7.85 10.54 -3.94
CA VAL A 29 -8.12 11.57 -4.95
C VAL A 29 -9.34 11.21 -5.79
N LEU A 30 -9.54 9.93 -6.13
CA LEU A 30 -10.74 9.46 -6.83
C LEU A 30 -12.03 9.79 -6.06
N ILE A 31 -12.08 9.50 -4.76
CA ILE A 31 -13.26 9.83 -3.92
C ILE A 31 -13.51 11.33 -3.89
N LEU A 32 -12.46 12.13 -3.67
CA LEU A 32 -12.59 13.59 -3.64
C LEU A 32 -13.00 14.15 -5.00
N ASN A 33 -12.52 13.57 -6.10
CA ASN A 33 -12.96 13.95 -7.43
C ASN A 33 -14.44 13.58 -7.67
N SER A 34 -14.94 12.49 -7.11
CA SER A 34 -16.37 12.18 -7.17
C SER A 34 -17.26 13.08 -6.30
N ILE A 35 -16.69 13.71 -5.26
CA ILE A 35 -17.37 14.72 -4.44
C ILE A 35 -17.39 16.08 -5.17
N PHE A 36 -16.24 16.53 -5.68
CA PHE A 36 -16.06 17.90 -6.16
C PHE A 36 -16.03 18.09 -7.68
N LYS A 37 -15.71 17.04 -8.46
CA LYS A 37 -15.65 17.00 -9.93
C LYS A 37 -14.68 17.96 -10.62
N ASN A 38 -13.88 18.72 -9.87
CA ASN A 38 -12.98 19.76 -10.37
C ASN A 38 -11.49 19.35 -10.33
N ILE A 39 -11.18 18.06 -10.21
CA ILE A 39 -9.80 17.57 -10.09
C ILE A 39 -9.39 16.86 -11.39
N LYS A 40 -8.42 17.42 -12.12
CA LYS A 40 -7.82 16.77 -13.28
C LYS A 40 -6.64 15.91 -12.83
N ILE A 41 -6.87 14.60 -12.78
CA ILE A 41 -5.91 13.64 -12.21
C ILE A 41 -4.93 13.15 -13.29
N SER A 42 -3.64 13.11 -12.98
CA SER A 42 -2.60 12.47 -13.79
C SER A 42 -1.78 11.47 -12.96
N ASN A 43 -1.14 10.50 -13.66
CA ASN A 43 -0.42 9.37 -13.05
C ASN A 43 -1.27 8.52 -12.08
N LEU A 44 -2.53 8.24 -12.43
CA LEU A 44 -3.39 7.37 -11.60
C LEU A 44 -2.81 5.94 -11.51
N SER A 45 -2.95 5.31 -10.35
CA SER A 45 -2.61 3.89 -10.17
C SER A 45 -3.42 3.01 -11.12
N ASP A 46 -2.73 2.05 -11.74
CA ASP A 46 -3.29 0.98 -12.57
C ASP A 46 -3.58 -0.31 -11.79
N SER A 47 -3.41 -0.29 -10.45
CA SER A 47 -3.72 -1.43 -9.59
C SER A 47 -5.19 -1.84 -9.70
N ASP A 48 -5.45 -3.14 -9.53
CA ASP A 48 -6.83 -3.68 -9.55
C ASP A 48 -7.75 -2.92 -8.58
N ASP A 49 -7.27 -2.57 -7.39
CA ASP A 49 -8.01 -1.79 -6.38
C ASP A 49 -8.44 -0.41 -6.91
N SER A 50 -7.54 0.30 -7.61
CA SER A 50 -7.79 1.65 -8.13
C SER A 50 -8.66 1.64 -9.38
N VAL A 51 -8.45 0.66 -10.27
CA VAL A 51 -9.28 0.47 -11.47
C VAL A 51 -10.72 0.14 -11.08
N VAL A 52 -10.93 -0.79 -10.14
CA VAL A 52 -12.27 -1.15 -9.65
C VAL A 52 -12.95 0.05 -8.99
N LEU A 53 -12.23 0.81 -8.16
CA LEU A 53 -12.81 1.99 -7.51
C LEU A 53 -13.21 3.06 -8.53
N LYS A 54 -12.33 3.37 -9.48
CA LYS A 54 -12.61 4.33 -10.55
C LYS A 54 -13.86 3.93 -11.33
N ASN A 55 -13.92 2.68 -11.78
CA ASN A 55 -15.07 2.17 -12.54
C ASN A 55 -16.38 2.26 -11.76
N ALA A 56 -16.34 1.93 -10.45
CA ALA A 56 -17.50 2.03 -9.58
C ALA A 56 -17.98 3.47 -9.37
N LEU A 57 -17.06 4.43 -9.32
CA LEU A 57 -17.37 5.86 -9.16
C LEU A 57 -17.87 6.52 -10.45
N GLU A 58 -17.32 6.12 -11.61
CA GLU A 58 -17.75 6.61 -12.92
C GLU A 58 -19.12 6.02 -13.33
N ASN A 59 -19.41 4.79 -12.88
CA ASN A 59 -20.64 4.06 -13.22
C ASN A 59 -21.37 3.60 -11.95
N LEU A 60 -21.95 4.55 -11.21
CA LEU A 60 -22.71 4.25 -9.99
C LEU A 60 -24.02 3.50 -10.31
N HIS A 61 -23.97 2.18 -10.17
CA HIS A 61 -25.14 1.30 -10.27
C HIS A 61 -25.78 1.05 -8.90
N LYS A 62 -27.04 0.57 -8.89
CA LYS A 62 -27.72 0.13 -7.65
C LYS A 62 -27.00 -1.04 -6.95
N SER A 63 -26.27 -1.86 -7.69
CA SER A 63 -25.46 -2.96 -7.16
C SER A 63 -24.02 -2.80 -7.65
N ILE A 64 -23.08 -2.71 -6.72
CA ILE A 64 -21.67 -2.45 -6.97
C ILE A 64 -20.87 -3.63 -6.43
N ASP A 65 -20.21 -4.37 -7.32
CA ASP A 65 -19.28 -5.44 -6.96
C ASP A 65 -17.85 -4.91 -7.09
N ILE A 66 -17.15 -4.85 -5.96
CA ILE A 66 -15.76 -4.38 -5.90
C ILE A 66 -14.74 -5.53 -5.89
N HIS A 67 -15.19 -6.76 -6.15
CA HIS A 67 -14.37 -7.97 -6.11
C HIS A 67 -13.59 -8.08 -4.79
N HIS A 68 -12.25 -8.13 -4.85
CA HIS A 68 -11.36 -8.25 -3.69
C HIS A 68 -10.80 -6.90 -3.21
N ALA A 69 -11.26 -5.78 -3.79
CA ALA A 69 -10.67 -4.46 -3.59
C ALA A 69 -10.91 -3.90 -2.18
N GLY A 70 -9.94 -4.07 -1.30
CA GLY A 70 -10.08 -3.74 0.12
C GLY A 70 -10.42 -2.28 0.34
N THR A 71 -9.64 -1.40 -0.29
CA THR A 71 -9.74 0.04 -0.14
C THR A 71 -11.07 0.56 -0.70
N ALA A 72 -11.46 0.06 -1.87
CA ALA A 72 -12.72 0.41 -2.53
C ALA A 72 -13.92 0.13 -1.64
N MET A 73 -13.99 -1.05 -0.99
CA MET A 73 -15.08 -1.40 -0.07
C MET A 73 -15.25 -0.34 1.02
N ARG A 74 -14.16 0.07 1.69
CA ARG A 74 -14.22 1.00 2.82
C ARG A 74 -14.58 2.41 2.35
N PHE A 75 -13.92 2.89 1.30
CA PHE A 75 -14.12 4.24 0.81
C PHE A 75 -15.50 4.43 0.18
N LEU A 76 -15.97 3.46 -0.62
CA LEU A 76 -17.33 3.50 -1.16
C LEU A 76 -18.38 3.37 -0.07
N THR A 77 -18.17 2.57 0.98
CA THR A 77 -19.13 2.51 2.10
C THR A 77 -19.38 3.90 2.69
N ALA A 78 -18.31 4.67 2.95
CA ALA A 78 -18.43 6.04 3.47
C ALA A 78 -19.01 7.00 2.42
N TYR A 79 -18.47 7.01 1.19
CA TYR A 79 -18.91 7.92 0.12
C TYR A 79 -20.38 7.71 -0.27
N LEU A 80 -20.80 6.47 -0.52
CA LEU A 80 -22.19 6.18 -0.90
C LEU A 80 -23.19 6.56 0.19
N SER A 81 -22.76 6.54 1.45
CA SER A 81 -23.60 6.96 2.58
C SER A 81 -23.94 8.45 2.54
N THR A 82 -23.13 9.29 1.90
CA THR A 82 -23.36 10.74 1.81
C THR A 82 -24.21 11.16 0.60
N LEU A 83 -24.52 10.23 -0.30
CA LEU A 83 -25.32 10.51 -1.49
C LEU A 83 -26.81 10.52 -1.17
N ASP A 84 -27.32 11.68 -0.74
CA ASP A 84 -28.71 11.90 -0.35
C ASP A 84 -29.72 11.32 -1.37
N GLY A 85 -30.58 10.41 -0.91
CA GLY A 85 -31.59 9.72 -1.73
C GLY A 85 -31.07 8.51 -2.52
N GLY A 86 -29.77 8.23 -2.48
CA GLY A 86 -29.16 7.07 -3.11
C GLY A 86 -29.51 5.75 -2.40
N LYS A 87 -29.62 4.66 -3.16
CA LYS A 87 -29.82 3.30 -2.64
C LYS A 87 -28.88 2.34 -3.35
N PHE A 88 -27.97 1.76 -2.60
CA PHE A 88 -26.88 0.95 -3.14
C PHE A 88 -26.73 -0.37 -2.40
N ILE A 89 -26.37 -1.41 -3.13
CA ILE A 89 -25.88 -2.68 -2.61
C ILE A 89 -24.39 -2.74 -2.92
N LEU A 90 -23.55 -2.74 -1.89
CA LEU A 90 -22.11 -2.87 -2.02
C LEU A 90 -21.68 -4.28 -1.63
N THR A 91 -21.17 -5.03 -2.59
CA THR A 91 -20.73 -6.42 -2.45
C THR A 91 -19.29 -6.59 -2.95
N GLY A 92 -18.75 -7.79 -2.79
CA GLY A 92 -17.48 -8.20 -3.37
C GLY A 92 -17.42 -9.69 -3.59
N SER A 93 -16.20 -10.19 -3.77
CA SER A 93 -15.89 -11.61 -3.85
C SER A 93 -16.25 -12.39 -2.57
N LYS A 94 -16.18 -13.72 -2.64
CA LYS A 94 -16.36 -14.59 -1.45
C LYS A 94 -15.45 -14.17 -0.30
N ARG A 95 -14.16 -13.97 -0.58
CA ARG A 95 -13.17 -13.52 0.41
C ARG A 95 -13.50 -12.13 0.96
N MET A 96 -13.99 -11.20 0.13
CA MET A 96 -14.37 -9.86 0.62
C MET A 96 -15.53 -9.91 1.62
N LYS A 97 -16.49 -10.81 1.42
CA LYS A 97 -17.61 -11.05 2.35
C LYS A 97 -17.18 -11.64 3.70
N GLU A 98 -15.91 -12.01 3.84
CA GLU A 98 -15.30 -12.49 5.09
C GLU A 98 -14.37 -11.45 5.73
N ARG A 99 -14.17 -10.28 5.10
CA ARG A 99 -13.32 -9.22 5.63
C ARG A 99 -14.11 -8.29 6.56
N PRO A 100 -13.59 -7.97 7.75
CA PRO A 100 -14.30 -7.13 8.70
C PRO A 100 -14.45 -5.70 8.18
N ILE A 101 -15.65 -5.15 8.39
CA ILE A 101 -16.00 -3.75 8.12
C ILE A 101 -16.83 -3.12 9.25
N GLY A 102 -17.19 -3.91 10.27
CA GLY A 102 -18.16 -3.51 11.30
C GLY A 102 -17.83 -2.18 11.99
N ILE A 103 -16.56 -1.96 12.31
CA ILE A 103 -16.09 -0.71 12.95
C ILE A 103 -16.46 0.53 12.12
N LEU A 104 -16.30 0.48 10.80
CA LEU A 104 -16.65 1.59 9.91
C LEU A 104 -18.16 1.77 9.81
N VAL A 105 -18.91 0.68 9.69
CA VAL A 105 -20.39 0.73 9.63
C VAL A 105 -20.96 1.30 10.92
N ASP A 106 -20.47 0.86 12.07
CA ASP A 106 -20.91 1.36 13.38
C ASP A 106 -20.55 2.85 13.53
N ALA A 107 -19.38 3.27 13.05
CA ALA A 107 -18.99 4.68 13.01
C ALA A 107 -19.94 5.53 12.15
N LEU A 108 -20.25 5.07 10.93
CA LEU A 108 -21.18 5.76 10.03
C LEU A 108 -22.60 5.80 10.59
N LYS A 109 -23.07 4.73 11.23
CA LYS A 109 -24.36 4.72 11.96
C LYS A 109 -24.39 5.70 13.12
N ASN A 110 -23.29 5.80 13.88
CA ASN A 110 -23.17 6.76 14.97
C ASN A 110 -23.24 8.20 14.46
N LEU A 111 -22.71 8.45 13.26
CA LEU A 111 -22.87 9.70 12.52
C LEU A 111 -24.27 9.86 11.89
N GLY A 112 -25.17 8.89 12.00
CA GLY A 112 -26.57 9.02 11.55
C GLY A 112 -26.83 8.53 10.13
N PHE A 113 -25.87 7.85 9.48
CA PHE A 113 -26.10 7.22 8.18
C PHE A 113 -26.87 5.89 8.32
N ASN A 114 -27.59 5.52 7.26
CA ASN A 114 -28.39 4.30 7.21
C ASN A 114 -27.71 3.20 6.38
N ILE A 115 -27.16 2.21 7.08
CA ILE A 115 -26.44 1.08 6.47
C ILE A 115 -26.92 -0.24 7.08
N ASN A 116 -27.29 -1.21 6.27
CA ASN A 116 -27.72 -2.53 6.73
C ASN A 116 -26.77 -3.62 6.24
N TYR A 117 -26.59 -4.66 7.06
CA TYR A 117 -25.92 -5.88 6.62
C TYR A 117 -26.94 -6.78 5.94
N LEU A 118 -26.67 -7.19 4.69
CA LEU A 118 -27.57 -8.09 3.97
C LEU A 118 -27.40 -9.57 4.33
N LYS A 119 -26.28 -9.91 4.98
CA LYS A 119 -25.97 -11.29 5.39
C LYS A 119 -25.48 -11.35 6.84
N LYS A 120 -24.18 -11.24 7.07
CA LYS A 120 -23.56 -11.39 8.38
C LYS A 120 -23.21 -10.02 8.97
N LYS A 121 -23.62 -9.76 10.21
CA LYS A 121 -23.24 -8.53 10.94
C LYS A 121 -21.71 -8.39 10.98
N GLY A 122 -21.22 -7.21 10.65
CA GLY A 122 -19.80 -6.86 10.65
C GLY A 122 -19.06 -7.13 9.33
N TYR A 123 -19.75 -7.66 8.31
CA TYR A 123 -19.16 -8.08 7.04
C TYR A 123 -20.04 -7.70 5.83
N PRO A 124 -19.47 -7.43 4.65
CA PRO A 124 -20.24 -7.26 3.42
C PRO A 124 -21.04 -8.52 3.05
N PRO A 125 -22.09 -8.44 2.21
CA PRO A 125 -22.58 -7.24 1.50
C PRO A 125 -23.33 -6.26 2.39
N LEU A 126 -23.31 -4.99 1.97
CA LEU A 126 -23.98 -3.88 2.65
C LEU A 126 -25.09 -3.32 1.76
N GLU A 127 -26.23 -3.01 2.35
CA GLU A 127 -27.22 -2.11 1.78
C GLU A 127 -26.98 -0.71 2.36
N ILE A 128 -26.81 0.28 1.51
CA ILE A 128 -26.48 1.66 1.88
C ILE A 128 -27.59 2.56 1.35
N ASN A 129 -28.31 3.21 2.27
CA ASN A 129 -29.27 4.24 1.94
C ASN A 129 -28.62 5.59 2.24
N GLY A 130 -28.25 6.31 1.19
CA GLY A 130 -27.53 7.57 1.31
C GLY A 130 -28.41 8.66 1.88
N THR A 131 -27.87 9.40 2.85
CA THR A 131 -28.58 10.43 3.61
C THR A 131 -27.64 11.59 3.95
N LYS A 132 -28.20 12.74 4.32
CA LYS A 132 -27.42 13.77 5.01
C LYS A 132 -27.26 13.42 6.48
N SER A 133 -26.14 13.82 7.06
CA SER A 133 -25.90 13.74 8.49
C SER A 133 -26.05 15.12 9.14
N GLU A 134 -26.82 15.19 10.23
CA GLU A 134 -26.86 16.31 11.17
C GLU A 134 -25.70 16.24 12.20
N LYS A 135 -25.10 15.07 12.39
CA LYS A 135 -24.01 14.84 13.35
C LYS A 135 -22.66 15.07 12.70
N SER A 136 -21.76 15.77 13.39
CA SER A 136 -20.42 16.13 12.89
C SER A 136 -19.27 15.72 13.82
N ILE A 137 -19.55 14.95 14.87
CA ILE A 137 -18.54 14.55 15.87
C ILE A 137 -18.64 13.04 16.12
N ILE A 138 -17.49 12.36 16.14
CA ILE A 138 -17.39 10.94 16.46
C ILE A 138 -16.14 10.63 17.28
N LYS A 139 -16.27 9.69 18.22
CA LYS A 139 -15.17 9.10 18.99
C LYS A 139 -14.86 7.68 18.49
N LEU A 140 -13.60 7.37 18.27
CA LEU A 140 -13.11 6.07 17.80
C LEU A 140 -11.88 5.65 18.59
N LYS A 141 -11.65 4.34 18.72
CA LYS A 141 -10.36 3.83 19.20
C LYS A 141 -9.26 4.11 18.17
N SER A 142 -8.04 4.35 18.65
CA SER A 142 -6.87 4.69 17.82
C SER A 142 -6.14 3.48 17.21
N ASP A 143 -6.43 2.28 17.71
CA ASP A 143 -5.84 0.99 17.30
C ASP A 143 -6.52 0.37 16.05
N ILE A 144 -7.50 1.08 15.48
CA ILE A 144 -8.26 0.60 14.32
C ILE A 144 -7.50 0.81 13.01
N SER A 145 -7.91 0.04 11.99
CA SER A 145 -7.36 0.16 10.63
C SER A 145 -7.43 1.59 10.08
N SER A 146 -6.30 2.09 9.60
CA SER A 146 -6.15 3.42 8.97
C SER A 146 -7.19 3.71 7.90
N GLN A 147 -7.60 2.69 7.14
CA GLN A 147 -8.58 2.83 6.06
C GLN A 147 -9.95 3.29 6.57
N PHE A 148 -10.34 2.94 7.79
CA PHE A 148 -11.61 3.37 8.37
C PHE A 148 -11.58 4.85 8.71
N ILE A 149 -10.50 5.31 9.36
CA ILE A 149 -10.29 6.72 9.69
C ILE A 149 -10.19 7.54 8.39
N SER A 150 -9.39 7.09 7.43
CA SER A 150 -9.29 7.75 6.11
C SER A 150 -10.62 7.85 5.39
N ALA A 151 -11.45 6.81 5.40
CA ALA A 151 -12.78 6.85 4.78
C ALA A 151 -13.66 7.97 5.36
N LEU A 152 -13.62 8.15 6.68
CA LEU A 152 -14.33 9.23 7.38
C LEU A 152 -13.75 10.61 7.06
N ILE A 153 -12.42 10.76 7.04
CA ILE A 153 -11.76 12.03 6.67
C ILE A 153 -12.18 12.46 5.26
N LEU A 154 -12.21 11.54 4.29
CA LEU A 154 -12.54 11.83 2.89
C LEU A 154 -13.95 12.38 2.70
N ILE A 155 -14.91 11.92 3.51
CA ILE A 155 -16.29 12.44 3.49
C ILE A 155 -16.50 13.64 4.41
N GLY A 156 -15.54 13.96 5.28
CA GLY A 156 -15.61 15.09 6.20
C GLY A 156 -16.05 16.42 5.58
N PRO A 157 -15.60 16.79 4.36
CA PRO A 157 -16.01 18.03 3.72
C PRO A 157 -17.50 18.11 3.39
N THR A 158 -18.21 16.97 3.26
CA THR A 158 -19.63 16.94 2.88
C THR A 158 -20.57 17.24 4.05
N PHE A 159 -20.06 17.27 5.29
CA PHE A 159 -20.86 17.58 6.48
C PHE A 159 -21.09 19.08 6.61
N LYS A 160 -22.30 19.50 6.94
CA LYS A 160 -22.70 20.93 7.05
C LYS A 160 -21.77 21.75 7.95
N ASN A 161 -21.28 21.16 9.04
CA ASN A 161 -20.40 21.81 10.01
C ASN A 161 -18.97 21.25 9.98
N GLY A 162 -18.58 20.58 8.88
CA GLY A 162 -17.37 19.78 8.82
C GLY A 162 -17.48 18.52 9.68
N LEU A 163 -16.35 17.85 9.91
CA LEU A 163 -16.27 16.63 10.70
C LEU A 163 -15.14 16.71 11.74
N THR A 164 -15.44 16.31 12.97
CA THR A 164 -14.47 16.12 14.05
C THR A 164 -14.40 14.65 14.42
N ILE A 165 -13.20 14.07 14.35
CA ILE A 165 -12.91 12.70 14.74
C ILE A 165 -11.96 12.73 15.94
N GLU A 166 -12.39 12.18 17.07
CA GLU A 166 -11.59 12.04 18.28
C GLU A 166 -11.07 10.60 18.39
N LEU A 167 -9.75 10.44 18.47
CA LEU A 167 -9.09 9.15 18.58
C LEU A 167 -8.66 8.87 20.03
N ASP A 168 -9.15 7.78 20.60
CA ASP A 168 -8.84 7.34 21.95
C ASP A 168 -7.70 6.30 21.93
N GLY A 169 -6.59 6.60 22.60
CA GLY A 169 -5.40 5.75 22.71
C GLY A 169 -4.20 6.14 21.82
N GLU A 170 -3.25 5.21 21.68
CA GLU A 170 -2.05 5.34 20.85
C GLU A 170 -2.35 5.12 19.35
N ILE A 171 -1.89 6.03 18.49
CA ILE A 171 -2.21 6.02 17.06
C ILE A 171 -1.17 5.19 16.29
N ILE A 172 -1.58 4.01 15.84
CA ILE A 172 -0.72 3.11 15.03
C ILE A 172 -0.70 3.53 13.54
N SER A 173 -1.71 4.27 13.10
CA SER A 173 -2.01 4.53 11.68
C SER A 173 -1.66 5.95 11.20
N LYS A 174 -0.76 6.65 11.90
CA LYS A 174 -0.46 8.07 11.68
C LYS A 174 -0.04 8.42 10.24
N PRO A 175 0.79 7.61 9.54
CA PRO A 175 1.21 7.93 8.17
C PRO A 175 0.03 8.04 7.18
N TYR A 176 -0.93 7.12 7.24
CA TYR A 176 -2.09 7.12 6.34
C TYR A 176 -3.11 8.20 6.69
N ILE A 177 -3.25 8.58 7.97
CA ILE A 177 -4.04 9.74 8.38
C ILE A 177 -3.43 11.00 7.77
N ASN A 178 -2.12 11.20 7.96
CA ASN A 178 -1.39 12.34 7.41
C ASN A 178 -1.47 12.39 5.88
N LEU A 179 -1.30 11.26 5.19
CA LEU A 179 -1.50 11.16 3.74
C LEU A 179 -2.88 11.69 3.34
N THR A 180 -3.93 11.25 4.03
CA THR A 180 -5.31 11.69 3.72
C THR A 180 -5.48 13.20 3.92
N LEU A 181 -4.98 13.73 5.05
CA LEU A 181 -5.05 15.16 5.34
C LEU A 181 -4.23 16.00 4.36
N ASN A 182 -3.08 15.52 3.91
CA ASN A 182 -2.27 16.21 2.92
C ASN A 182 -2.93 16.21 1.54
N VAL A 183 -3.61 15.12 1.15
CA VAL A 183 -4.44 15.11 -0.06
C VAL A 183 -5.53 16.19 0.04
N LEU A 184 -6.24 16.28 1.18
CA LEU A 184 -7.25 17.33 1.41
C LEU A 184 -6.65 18.75 1.30
N LYS A 185 -5.52 19.00 1.98
CA LYS A 185 -4.84 20.32 1.92
C LYS A 185 -4.41 20.67 0.50
N ARG A 186 -3.88 19.72 -0.26
CA ARG A 186 -3.41 19.93 -1.63
C ARG A 186 -4.55 20.32 -2.58
N ILE A 187 -5.79 19.92 -2.29
CA ILE A 187 -6.99 20.36 -3.02
C ILE A 187 -7.69 21.57 -2.38
N GLY A 188 -7.05 22.24 -1.41
CA GLY A 188 -7.54 23.47 -0.78
C GLY A 188 -8.51 23.28 0.38
N ILE A 189 -8.65 22.07 0.92
CA ILE A 189 -9.56 21.78 2.04
C ILE A 189 -8.83 21.98 3.37
N GLY A 190 -9.38 22.86 4.21
CA GLY A 190 -8.91 23.09 5.56
C GLY A 190 -9.08 21.86 6.45
N CYS A 191 -7.98 21.43 7.08
CA CYS A 191 -8.01 20.34 8.05
C CYS A 191 -6.83 20.43 9.03
N SER A 192 -6.99 19.79 10.19
CA SER A 192 -5.96 19.75 11.22
C SER A 192 -5.94 18.43 11.98
N PHE A 193 -4.78 18.07 12.53
CA PHE A 193 -4.61 16.93 13.42
C PHE A 193 -3.78 17.35 14.64
N ARG A 194 -4.43 17.47 15.80
CA ARG A 194 -3.79 17.91 17.05
C ARG A 194 -4.37 17.14 18.24
N LYS A 195 -3.50 16.65 19.14
CA LYS A 195 -3.91 15.93 20.37
C LYS A 195 -4.95 14.82 20.11
N ASN A 196 -4.70 13.99 19.11
CA ASN A 196 -5.61 12.92 18.66
C ASN A 196 -6.98 13.37 18.12
N ILE A 197 -7.18 14.67 17.88
CA ILE A 197 -8.38 15.22 17.29
C ILE A 197 -8.09 15.62 15.85
N ILE A 198 -8.86 15.06 14.92
CA ILE A 198 -8.84 15.41 13.50
C ILE A 198 -10.05 16.29 13.24
N LYS A 199 -9.83 17.45 12.63
CA LYS A 199 -10.89 18.35 12.18
C LYS A 199 -10.80 18.56 10.67
N ILE A 200 -11.94 18.49 10.00
CA ILE A 200 -12.09 18.69 8.56
C ILE A 200 -13.17 19.75 8.35
N ASP A 201 -12.86 20.79 7.58
CA ASP A 201 -13.79 21.88 7.31
C ASP A 201 -14.84 21.48 6.27
N ASN A 202 -16.05 22.06 6.37
CA ASN A 202 -17.04 21.94 5.30
C ASN A 202 -16.56 22.68 4.06
N VAL A 203 -16.69 22.04 2.89
CA VAL A 203 -16.39 22.65 1.60
C VAL A 203 -17.46 22.22 0.61
N LYS A 204 -18.12 23.20 -0.01
CA LYS A 204 -19.14 22.93 -1.05
C LYS A 204 -18.52 22.70 -2.42
N GLU A 205 -17.53 23.50 -2.75
CA GLU A 205 -16.87 23.52 -4.05
C GLU A 205 -15.38 23.83 -3.86
N ILE A 206 -14.55 23.37 -4.79
CA ILE A 206 -13.12 23.69 -4.86
C ILE A 206 -12.79 24.30 -6.22
N ASN A 207 -11.72 25.09 -6.26
CA ASN A 207 -11.16 25.57 -7.52
C ASN A 207 -10.66 24.40 -8.38
N PRO A 208 -10.76 24.48 -9.71
CA PRO A 208 -10.13 23.51 -10.61
C PRO A 208 -8.64 23.34 -10.32
N ILE A 209 -8.19 22.09 -10.25
CA ILE A 209 -6.79 21.76 -9.92
C ILE A 209 -6.27 20.60 -10.76
N GLU A 210 -5.05 20.72 -11.25
CA GLU A 210 -4.30 19.58 -11.80
C GLU A 210 -3.59 18.84 -10.67
N TYR A 211 -3.85 17.55 -10.56
CA TYR A 211 -3.33 16.72 -9.47
C TYR A 211 -2.48 15.59 -10.04
N LEU A 212 -1.17 15.77 -10.00
CA LEU A 212 -0.20 14.72 -10.27
C LEU A 212 -0.04 13.82 -9.05
N ILE A 213 -0.48 12.57 -9.17
CA ILE A 213 -0.32 11.55 -8.14
C ILE A 213 1.15 11.10 -8.12
N GLU A 214 1.72 11.04 -6.92
CA GLU A 214 3.08 10.51 -6.73
C GLU A 214 3.09 9.00 -6.98
N SER A 215 4.16 8.51 -7.60
CA SER A 215 4.38 7.07 -7.80
C SER A 215 4.49 6.31 -6.47
N ASP A 216 4.18 5.02 -6.50
CA ASP A 216 4.10 4.21 -5.28
C ASP A 216 5.49 3.94 -4.66
N TRP A 217 5.80 4.58 -3.53
CA TRP A 217 7.06 4.37 -2.78
C TRP A 217 7.21 2.96 -2.22
N SER A 218 6.08 2.30 -1.91
CA SER A 218 6.06 0.89 -1.54
C SER A 218 6.62 0.02 -2.67
N SER A 219 6.25 0.32 -3.92
CA SER A 219 6.67 -0.41 -5.11
C SER A 219 8.07 -0.05 -5.59
N SER A 220 8.54 1.17 -5.31
CA SER A 220 9.93 1.53 -5.59
C SER A 220 10.91 0.66 -4.81
N SER A 221 10.52 0.18 -3.62
CA SER A 221 11.35 -0.69 -2.77
C SER A 221 11.92 -1.91 -3.50
N TYR A 222 11.19 -2.47 -4.47
CA TYR A 222 11.66 -3.64 -5.24
C TYR A 222 12.86 -3.27 -6.12
N PHE A 223 12.86 -2.07 -6.72
CA PHE A 223 13.99 -1.56 -7.51
C PHE A 223 15.16 -1.14 -6.63
N TYR A 224 14.88 -0.58 -5.45
CA TYR A 224 15.90 -0.40 -4.42
C TYR A 224 16.59 -1.74 -4.07
N SER A 225 15.82 -2.83 -3.93
CA SER A 225 16.38 -4.18 -3.73
C SER A 225 17.23 -4.65 -4.90
N ILE A 226 16.82 -4.35 -6.14
CA ILE A 226 17.58 -4.73 -7.33
C ILE A 226 18.93 -4.01 -7.36
N VAL A 227 18.96 -2.68 -7.18
CA VAL A 227 20.20 -1.88 -7.13
C VAL A 227 21.07 -2.25 -5.92
N ALA A 228 20.45 -2.64 -4.80
CA ALA A 228 21.21 -3.10 -3.64
C ALA A 228 21.95 -4.41 -3.95
N ILE A 229 21.33 -5.33 -4.69
CA ILE A 229 21.86 -6.65 -5.03
C ILE A 229 22.85 -6.59 -6.21
N ASP A 230 22.47 -5.92 -7.30
CA ASP A 230 23.31 -5.71 -8.47
C ASP A 230 24.05 -4.38 -8.35
N LYS A 231 25.35 -4.45 -8.07
CA LYS A 231 26.21 -3.28 -7.86
C LYS A 231 26.63 -2.56 -9.15
N LYS A 232 26.07 -2.93 -10.31
CA LYS A 232 26.40 -2.32 -11.61
C LYS A 232 25.24 -1.53 -12.23
N ILE A 233 24.02 -1.67 -11.72
CA ILE A 233 22.83 -1.08 -12.31
C ILE A 233 22.45 0.25 -11.66
N ASN A 234 22.12 1.24 -12.48
CA ASN A 234 21.40 2.44 -12.11
C ASN A 234 19.96 2.39 -12.62
N ILE A 235 19.02 2.76 -11.77
CA ILE A 235 17.60 2.80 -12.13
C ILE A 235 17.04 4.19 -11.88
N LYS A 236 16.55 4.82 -12.95
CA LYS A 236 15.78 6.06 -12.87
C LYS A 236 14.29 5.76 -12.75
N LEU A 237 13.63 6.40 -11.80
CA LEU A 237 12.20 6.29 -11.54
C LEU A 237 11.52 7.66 -11.62
N SER A 238 10.37 7.74 -12.28
CA SER A 238 9.62 9.00 -12.47
C SER A 238 8.42 9.16 -11.52
N ASN A 239 8.03 10.41 -11.32
CA ASN A 239 6.97 10.92 -10.42
C ASN A 239 7.20 10.64 -8.93
N PHE A 240 8.42 10.82 -8.45
CA PHE A 240 8.79 10.75 -7.03
C PHE A 240 9.24 12.12 -6.52
N PHE A 241 8.75 12.54 -5.35
CA PHE A 241 9.05 13.86 -4.81
C PHE A 241 9.88 13.74 -3.52
N LYS A 242 10.81 14.69 -3.34
CA LYS A 242 11.63 14.78 -2.13
C LYS A 242 10.78 14.97 -0.87
N GLU A 243 9.75 15.80 -0.98
CA GLU A 243 8.74 16.00 0.07
C GLU A 243 7.53 15.09 -0.19
N SER A 244 7.72 13.79 0.05
CA SER A 244 6.64 12.81 -0.09
C SER A 244 5.74 12.76 1.16
N PHE A 245 4.44 12.56 0.93
CA PHE A 245 3.48 12.25 1.99
C PHE A 245 3.25 10.76 2.19
N GLN A 246 3.87 9.92 1.36
CA GLN A 246 3.87 8.48 1.54
C GLN A 246 4.93 8.14 2.58
N GLY A 247 4.51 7.50 3.67
CA GLY A 247 5.44 7.07 4.72
C GLY A 247 6.62 6.30 4.13
N ASP A 248 6.34 5.43 3.16
CA ASP A 248 7.30 4.49 2.55
C ASP A 248 8.44 5.16 1.79
N SER A 249 8.41 6.48 1.59
CA SER A 249 9.58 7.26 1.17
C SER A 249 10.78 7.12 2.11
N PHE A 250 10.54 6.68 3.36
CA PHE A 250 11.60 6.28 4.29
C PHE A 250 12.52 5.17 3.75
N ILE A 251 12.11 4.45 2.70
CA ILE A 251 12.94 3.46 2.01
C ILE A 251 14.32 4.01 1.62
N GLU A 252 14.42 5.28 1.20
CA GLU A 252 15.69 5.94 0.89
C GLU A 252 16.67 5.85 2.07
N LYS A 253 16.19 6.15 3.28
CA LYS A 253 16.99 6.13 4.52
C LYS A 253 17.34 4.72 4.99
N ILE A 254 16.54 3.73 4.61
CA ILE A 254 16.85 2.32 4.86
C ILE A 254 17.96 1.88 3.90
N PHE A 255 17.80 2.17 2.62
CA PHE A 255 18.61 1.60 1.55
C PHE A 255 19.98 2.27 1.39
N ILE A 256 20.18 3.48 1.93
CA ILE A 256 21.53 4.02 2.13
C ILE A 256 22.40 3.08 2.99
N LYS A 257 21.82 2.41 4.00
CA LYS A 257 22.52 1.41 4.84
C LYS A 257 22.73 0.07 4.12
N LEU A 258 22.01 -0.14 3.02
CA LEU A 258 22.11 -1.33 2.15
C LEU A 258 22.94 -1.05 0.87
N GLY A 259 23.59 0.11 0.82
CA GLY A 259 24.54 0.48 -0.25
C GLY A 259 23.87 1.02 -1.50
N VAL A 260 22.75 1.71 -1.37
CA VAL A 260 22.04 2.40 -2.47
C VAL A 260 21.88 3.88 -2.15
N LYS A 261 22.34 4.74 -3.04
CA LYS A 261 22.12 6.18 -3.01
C LYS A 261 20.88 6.54 -3.82
N THR A 262 20.16 7.54 -3.35
CA THR A 262 19.03 8.16 -4.07
C THR A 262 19.39 9.60 -4.41
N GLU A 263 19.25 9.97 -5.67
CA GLU A 263 19.42 11.35 -6.13
C GLU A 263 18.12 11.86 -6.72
N PHE A 264 17.62 13.00 -6.24
CA PHE A 264 16.41 13.62 -6.76
C PHE A 264 16.75 14.50 -7.96
N LEU A 265 16.15 14.19 -9.11
CA LEU A 265 16.34 14.86 -10.39
C LEU A 265 15.05 15.58 -10.82
N ASN A 266 15.18 16.64 -11.62
CA ASN A 266 14.09 17.24 -12.42
C ASN A 266 12.74 17.43 -11.69
N GLN A 267 12.77 17.87 -10.42
CA GLN A 267 11.60 18.08 -9.52
C GLN A 267 10.80 16.83 -9.13
N ASN A 268 10.67 15.82 -9.98
CA ASN A 268 9.82 14.65 -9.76
C ASN A 268 10.44 13.32 -10.21
N GLU A 269 11.75 13.21 -10.33
CA GLU A 269 12.45 11.97 -10.68
C GLU A 269 13.45 11.59 -9.58
N ILE A 270 13.72 10.30 -9.44
CA ILE A 270 14.82 9.80 -8.62
C ILE A 270 15.72 8.87 -9.42
N LEU A 271 17.03 8.97 -9.17
CA LEU A 271 18.04 8.04 -9.66
C LEU A 271 18.53 7.21 -8.49
N LEU A 272 18.41 5.89 -8.64
CA LEU A 272 18.93 4.90 -7.70
C LEU A 272 20.27 4.38 -8.23
N SER A 273 21.31 4.48 -7.43
CA SER A 273 22.66 4.03 -7.79
C SER A 273 23.32 3.28 -6.64
N PRO A 274 24.17 2.28 -6.92
CA PRO A 274 25.03 1.68 -5.90
C PRO A 274 25.93 2.75 -5.27
N ILE A 275 26.25 2.58 -3.99
CA ILE A 275 27.26 3.42 -3.32
C ILE A 275 28.64 2.81 -3.60
N ASP A 276 29.53 3.61 -4.19
CA ASP A 276 30.95 3.26 -4.34
C ASP A 276 31.59 3.01 -2.97
N ASP A 277 32.47 2.02 -2.89
CA ASP A 277 33.15 1.61 -1.65
C ASP A 277 32.21 1.24 -0.48
N TYR A 278 31.00 0.77 -0.79
CA TYR A 278 30.05 0.32 0.23
C TYR A 278 30.60 -0.84 1.08
N GLU A 279 30.81 -0.57 2.37
CA GLU A 279 31.11 -1.60 3.36
C GLU A 279 29.84 -2.26 3.88
N ARG A 280 29.70 -3.55 3.58
CA ARG A 280 28.55 -4.33 4.05
C ARG A 280 28.59 -4.50 5.58
N PRO A 281 27.56 -4.04 6.32
CA PRO A 281 27.48 -4.24 7.77
C PRO A 281 27.21 -5.71 8.11
N SER A 282 27.70 -6.16 9.27
CA SER A 282 27.42 -7.51 9.78
C SER A 282 25.96 -7.66 10.24
N SER A 283 25.41 -6.61 10.84
CA SER A 283 24.03 -6.58 11.32
C SER A 283 23.38 -5.21 11.23
N LEU A 284 22.05 -5.20 11.11
CA LEU A 284 21.21 -4.00 11.07
C LEU A 284 19.96 -4.18 11.94
N SER A 285 19.39 -3.05 12.37
CA SER A 285 18.10 -3.02 13.07
C SER A 285 17.23 -1.91 12.52
N PHE A 286 15.96 -2.22 12.27
CA PHE A 286 14.96 -1.28 11.77
C PHE A 286 13.67 -1.33 12.60
N ASN A 287 13.05 -0.18 12.80
CA ASN A 287 11.68 -0.08 13.28
C ASN A 287 10.82 0.43 12.12
N LEU A 288 9.85 -0.38 11.70
CA LEU A 288 8.98 -0.11 10.56
C LEU A 288 7.53 0.14 10.99
N ILE A 289 7.29 0.62 12.21
CA ILE A 289 5.93 0.91 12.69
C ILE A 289 5.18 1.89 11.76
N ASP A 290 5.89 2.88 11.21
CA ASP A 290 5.36 3.86 10.26
C ASP A 290 5.43 3.38 8.79
N ASN A 291 6.12 2.27 8.53
CA ASN A 291 6.44 1.73 7.21
C ASN A 291 6.27 0.21 7.09
N PRO A 292 5.19 -0.39 7.64
CA PRO A 292 5.09 -1.83 7.80
C PRO A 292 5.11 -2.58 6.47
N ASP A 293 4.67 -1.92 5.41
CA ASP A 293 4.57 -2.45 4.06
C ASP A 293 5.95 -2.61 3.37
N LEU A 294 7.03 -2.05 3.93
CA LEU A 294 8.41 -2.24 3.47
C LEU A 294 9.08 -3.50 4.04
N ALA A 295 8.49 -4.13 5.06
CA ALA A 295 9.14 -5.17 5.84
C ALA A 295 9.62 -6.37 5.00
N GLN A 296 8.78 -6.86 4.07
CA GLN A 296 9.15 -8.00 3.23
C GLN A 296 10.34 -7.69 2.32
N THR A 297 10.35 -6.51 1.69
CA THR A 297 11.46 -6.10 0.83
C THR A 297 12.74 -5.97 1.63
N VAL A 298 12.72 -5.26 2.76
CA VAL A 298 13.90 -5.08 3.63
C VAL A 298 14.44 -6.42 4.12
N ALA A 299 13.55 -7.32 4.57
CA ALA A 299 13.90 -8.67 5.02
C ALA A 299 14.61 -9.48 3.93
N VAL A 300 14.02 -9.54 2.72
CA VAL A 300 14.58 -10.29 1.60
C VAL A 300 15.90 -9.67 1.11
N THR A 301 16.00 -8.34 1.01
CA THR A 301 17.24 -7.68 0.61
C THR A 301 18.37 -7.95 1.61
N CYS A 302 18.10 -7.87 2.92
CA CYS A 302 19.11 -8.19 3.94
C CYS A 302 19.57 -9.65 3.84
N LEU A 303 18.63 -10.57 3.61
CA LEU A 303 18.96 -11.98 3.36
C LEU A 303 19.86 -12.12 2.12
N ALA A 304 19.50 -11.49 1.00
CA ALA A 304 20.25 -11.52 -0.26
C ALA A 304 21.69 -11.03 -0.08
N LEU A 305 21.87 -9.93 0.66
CA LEU A 305 23.17 -9.34 0.96
C LEU A 305 23.95 -10.10 2.06
N LYS A 306 23.36 -11.12 2.69
CA LYS A 306 23.88 -11.83 3.86
C LYS A 306 24.17 -10.89 5.05
N ILE A 307 23.24 -9.98 5.33
CA ILE A 307 23.25 -9.10 6.49
C ILE A 307 22.27 -9.64 7.54
N GLN A 308 22.71 -9.83 8.78
CA GLN A 308 21.77 -10.15 9.87
C GLN A 308 20.87 -8.94 10.13
N VAL A 309 19.56 -9.13 10.25
CA VAL A 309 18.65 -8.00 10.48
C VAL A 309 17.59 -8.31 11.52
N LYS A 310 17.34 -7.34 12.40
CA LYS A 310 16.16 -7.31 13.27
C LYS A 310 15.20 -6.22 12.82
N ILE A 311 13.94 -6.59 12.57
CA ILE A 311 12.88 -5.67 12.15
C ILE A 311 11.79 -5.69 13.23
N THR A 312 11.42 -4.51 13.71
CA THR A 312 10.39 -4.30 14.74
C THR A 312 9.28 -3.40 14.21
N GLY A 313 8.18 -3.25 14.96
CA GLY A 313 7.04 -2.42 14.55
C GLY A 313 6.11 -3.11 13.55
N LEU A 314 6.04 -4.45 13.60
CA LEU A 314 5.35 -5.27 12.62
C LEU A 314 3.95 -5.74 13.07
N GLN A 315 3.40 -5.18 14.15
CA GLN A 315 2.12 -5.63 14.75
C GLN A 315 0.97 -5.71 13.75
N THR A 316 0.96 -4.81 12.76
CA THR A 316 -0.13 -4.73 11.78
C THR A 316 -0.05 -5.81 10.69
N LEU A 317 1.09 -6.48 10.51
CA LEU A 317 1.34 -7.42 9.40
C LEU A 317 0.49 -8.69 9.50
N LYS A 318 0.15 -9.12 10.72
CA LYS A 318 -0.59 -10.36 10.99
C LYS A 318 -2.01 -10.36 10.43
N ILE A 319 -2.62 -9.18 10.28
CA ILE A 319 -4.02 -8.99 9.87
C ILE A 319 -4.17 -8.41 8.46
N LYS A 320 -3.10 -8.44 7.65
CA LYS A 320 -3.08 -7.95 6.26
C LYS A 320 -3.73 -8.99 5.32
N GLU A 321 -3.26 -9.09 4.08
CA GLU A 321 -3.70 -10.09 3.11
C GLU A 321 -3.53 -11.53 3.63
N THR A 322 -2.35 -11.78 4.19
CA THR A 322 -1.93 -13.00 4.89
C THR A 322 -1.24 -12.61 6.20
N ASP A 323 -0.91 -13.59 7.03
CA ASP A 323 0.05 -13.38 8.12
C ASP A 323 1.46 -13.25 7.50
N ARG A 324 1.85 -12.00 7.22
CA ARG A 324 3.11 -11.72 6.50
C ARG A 324 4.36 -12.08 7.30
N ILE A 325 4.29 -12.06 8.64
CA ILE A 325 5.44 -12.44 9.48
C ILE A 325 5.64 -13.96 9.35
N LEU A 326 4.56 -14.73 9.48
CA LEU A 326 4.60 -16.18 9.29
C LEU A 326 5.00 -16.57 7.87
N ALA A 327 4.50 -15.86 6.85
CA ALA A 327 4.89 -16.08 5.46
C ALA A 327 6.39 -15.83 5.25
N LEU A 328 6.94 -14.72 5.76
CA LEU A 328 8.39 -14.46 5.71
C LEU A 328 9.18 -15.56 6.42
N HIS A 329 8.75 -15.96 7.62
CA HIS A 329 9.39 -17.07 8.33
C HIS A 329 9.46 -18.33 7.46
N ASN A 330 8.33 -18.75 6.89
CA ASN A 330 8.25 -19.98 6.11
C ASN A 330 9.12 -19.93 4.86
N GLU A 331 9.04 -18.83 4.09
CA GLU A 331 9.73 -18.72 2.80
C GLU A 331 11.24 -18.46 2.97
N LEU A 332 11.66 -17.63 3.93
CA LEU A 332 13.08 -17.38 4.20
C LEU A 332 13.77 -18.61 4.81
N SER A 333 13.07 -19.41 5.63
CA SER A 333 13.61 -20.65 6.19
C SER A 333 13.91 -21.70 5.12
N LYS A 334 13.10 -21.77 4.04
CA LYS A 334 13.37 -22.65 2.90
C LYS A 334 14.70 -22.35 2.23
N LEU A 335 15.09 -21.08 2.21
CA LEU A 335 16.38 -20.60 1.67
C LEU A 335 17.56 -20.90 2.62
N GLY A 336 17.30 -21.43 3.82
CA GLY A 336 18.29 -21.82 4.82
C GLY A 336 18.47 -20.82 5.96
N ALA A 337 17.76 -19.69 5.95
CA ALA A 337 17.88 -18.68 7.01
C ALA A 337 17.37 -19.21 8.35
N LYS A 338 18.03 -18.80 9.44
CA LYS A 338 17.49 -18.97 10.79
C LYS A 338 16.67 -17.74 11.15
N ILE A 339 15.42 -17.96 11.52
CA ILE A 339 14.45 -16.90 11.80
C ILE A 339 14.02 -16.99 13.28
N ILE A 340 14.01 -15.84 13.96
CA ILE A 340 13.41 -15.69 15.29
C ILE A 340 12.33 -14.62 15.15
N PHE A 341 11.08 -14.90 15.51
CA PHE A 341 10.00 -13.93 15.31
C PHE A 341 8.96 -14.01 16.43
N ASP A 342 8.23 -12.92 16.60
CA ASP A 342 7.03 -12.81 17.42
C ASP A 342 5.95 -12.03 16.66
N ASP A 343 4.87 -11.66 17.35
CA ASP A 343 3.74 -10.95 16.74
C ASP A 343 4.07 -9.52 16.24
N ALA A 344 5.25 -8.98 16.58
CA ALA A 344 5.64 -7.59 16.31
C ALA A 344 7.03 -7.42 15.70
N SER A 345 7.80 -8.51 15.56
CA SER A 345 9.18 -8.47 15.12
C SER A 345 9.65 -9.74 14.43
N ILE A 346 10.66 -9.59 13.58
CA ILE A 346 11.38 -10.70 12.94
C ILE A 346 12.88 -10.41 12.96
N GLU A 347 13.67 -11.39 13.34
CA GLU A 347 15.11 -11.41 13.26
C GLU A 347 15.54 -12.51 12.28
N ILE A 348 16.41 -12.13 11.35
CA ILE A 348 16.84 -12.95 10.22
C ILE A 348 18.34 -13.10 10.29
N ILE A 349 18.79 -14.34 10.48
CA ILE A 349 20.20 -14.72 10.43
C ILE A 349 20.43 -15.43 9.09
N PRO A 350 21.19 -14.83 8.16
CA PRO A 350 21.38 -15.37 6.82
C PRO A 350 22.21 -16.68 6.87
N PRO A 351 21.95 -17.64 5.98
CA PRO A 351 22.76 -18.85 5.91
C PRO A 351 24.10 -18.57 5.24
N VAL A 352 25.09 -19.45 5.47
CA VAL A 352 26.34 -19.45 4.71
C VAL A 352 26.06 -19.64 3.22
N ASN A 353 25.33 -20.69 2.87
CA ASN A 353 24.92 -21.01 1.50
C ASN A 353 23.40 -21.04 1.37
N PHE A 354 22.86 -20.58 0.24
CA PHE A 354 21.44 -20.70 -0.04
C PHE A 354 21.08 -22.13 -0.45
N ASN A 355 19.94 -22.61 0.03
CA ASN A 355 19.32 -23.81 -0.52
C ASN A 355 18.84 -23.53 -1.96
N LYS A 356 19.00 -24.51 -2.86
CA LYS A 356 18.65 -24.40 -4.28
C LYS A 356 17.26 -24.99 -4.55
N ASN A 357 16.69 -24.66 -5.71
CA ASN A 357 15.40 -25.19 -6.20
C ASN A 357 14.23 -24.91 -5.25
N ILE A 358 14.22 -23.72 -4.65
CA ILE A 358 13.16 -23.32 -3.71
C ILE A 358 11.97 -22.73 -4.47
N GLU A 359 10.77 -23.20 -4.11
CA GLU A 359 9.52 -22.57 -4.47
C GLU A 359 9.08 -21.60 -3.36
N ILE A 360 8.81 -20.37 -3.76
CA ILE A 360 8.26 -19.31 -2.93
C ILE A 360 6.75 -19.27 -3.12
N PHE A 361 6.01 -19.51 -2.03
CA PHE A 361 4.56 -19.37 -2.02
C PHE A 361 4.16 -17.92 -1.71
N THR A 362 3.15 -17.43 -2.41
CA THR A 362 2.71 -16.02 -2.32
C THR A 362 1.59 -15.80 -1.32
N TYR A 363 0.83 -16.83 -0.97
CA TYR A 363 -0.30 -16.75 -0.03
C TYR A 363 -1.35 -15.70 -0.46
N ASP A 364 -1.59 -15.56 -1.77
CA ASP A 364 -2.44 -14.51 -2.38
C ASP A 364 -1.99 -13.07 -2.02
N ASP A 365 -0.73 -12.90 -1.62
CA ASP A 365 -0.13 -11.61 -1.27
C ASP A 365 0.93 -11.19 -2.29
N HIS A 366 0.57 -10.21 -3.11
CA HIS A 366 1.46 -9.54 -4.06
C HIS A 366 2.84 -9.22 -3.50
N ARG A 367 2.96 -8.75 -2.25
CA ARG A 367 4.26 -8.35 -1.69
C ARG A 367 5.20 -9.53 -1.50
N MET A 368 4.69 -10.75 -1.32
CA MET A 368 5.54 -11.94 -1.25
C MET A 368 6.20 -12.20 -2.62
N ALA A 369 5.45 -12.11 -3.72
CA ALA A 369 6.03 -12.24 -5.06
C ALA A 369 7.03 -11.11 -5.37
N LEU A 370 6.59 -9.86 -5.15
CA LEU A 370 7.36 -8.66 -5.50
C LEU A 370 8.67 -8.55 -4.70
N SER A 371 8.65 -8.85 -3.40
CA SER A 371 9.85 -8.76 -2.56
C SER A 371 10.83 -9.90 -2.79
N PHE A 372 10.37 -11.10 -3.17
CA PHE A 372 11.26 -12.26 -3.38
C PHE A 372 11.88 -12.31 -4.78
N ALA A 373 11.25 -11.72 -5.81
CA ALA A 373 11.76 -11.76 -7.17
C ALA A 373 13.22 -11.25 -7.34
N PRO A 374 13.64 -10.13 -6.70
CA PRO A 374 15.03 -9.65 -6.78
C PRO A 374 16.08 -10.65 -6.27
N LEU A 375 15.72 -11.58 -5.38
CA LEU A 375 16.63 -12.63 -4.90
C LEU A 375 17.08 -13.57 -6.03
N GLY A 376 16.36 -13.60 -7.15
CA GLY A 376 16.69 -14.39 -8.33
C GLY A 376 18.00 -14.02 -9.00
N LEU A 377 18.51 -12.82 -8.75
CA LEU A 377 19.85 -12.41 -9.17
C LEU A 377 20.96 -13.17 -8.44
N ILE A 378 20.69 -13.69 -7.23
CA ILE A 378 21.65 -14.40 -6.41
C ILE A 378 21.51 -15.92 -6.54
N THR A 379 20.29 -16.41 -6.59
CA THR A 379 20.01 -17.86 -6.64
C THR A 379 18.73 -18.14 -7.43
N PRO A 380 18.69 -19.21 -8.25
CA PRO A 380 17.47 -19.62 -8.90
C PRO A 380 16.32 -19.84 -7.91
N LEU A 381 15.15 -19.28 -8.21
CA LEU A 381 13.92 -19.49 -7.45
C LEU A 381 12.70 -19.62 -8.36
N ILE A 382 11.63 -20.18 -7.81
CA ILE A 382 10.33 -20.27 -8.47
C ILE A 382 9.33 -19.51 -7.61
N ILE A 383 8.61 -18.56 -8.19
CA ILE A 383 7.51 -17.85 -7.52
C ILE A 383 6.19 -18.46 -7.98
N ASN A 384 5.40 -18.93 -7.03
CA ASN A 384 4.09 -19.50 -7.27
C ASN A 384 3.03 -18.41 -7.41
N ASP A 385 2.11 -18.59 -8.34
CA ASP A 385 1.03 -17.64 -8.64
C ASP A 385 1.53 -16.21 -8.93
N PRO A 386 2.29 -16.00 -10.01
CA PRO A 386 2.86 -14.68 -10.33
C PRO A 386 1.81 -13.60 -10.63
N ASP A 387 0.57 -13.98 -10.92
CA ASP A 387 -0.51 -13.03 -11.24
C ASP A 387 -0.96 -12.24 -9.99
N VAL A 388 -0.58 -12.66 -8.77
CA VAL A 388 -0.94 -11.92 -7.53
C VAL A 388 -0.48 -10.46 -7.55
N VAL A 389 0.56 -10.13 -8.33
CA VAL A 389 1.17 -8.80 -8.37
C VAL A 389 0.23 -7.72 -8.91
N THR A 390 -0.78 -8.09 -9.74
CA THR A 390 -1.73 -7.13 -10.35
C THR A 390 -2.52 -6.32 -9.32
N LYS A 391 -2.63 -6.87 -8.11
CA LYS A 391 -3.23 -6.18 -6.97
C LYS A 391 -2.61 -4.82 -6.65
N SER A 392 -1.34 -4.60 -6.97
CA SER A 392 -0.69 -3.30 -6.78
C SER A 392 0.24 -2.88 -7.90
N PHE A 393 0.85 -3.81 -8.64
CA PHE A 393 1.87 -3.52 -9.62
C PHE A 393 1.76 -4.45 -10.84
N PRO A 394 0.74 -4.25 -11.70
CA PRO A 394 0.46 -5.13 -12.85
C PRO A 394 1.61 -5.27 -13.85
N SER A 395 2.38 -4.21 -14.08
CA SER A 395 3.50 -4.21 -15.03
C SER A 395 4.77 -4.87 -14.51
N TYR A 396 4.82 -5.29 -13.25
CA TYR A 396 6.07 -5.67 -12.56
C TYR A 396 6.94 -6.64 -13.34
N TRP A 397 6.36 -7.75 -13.84
CA TRP A 397 7.13 -8.74 -14.58
C TRP A 397 7.64 -8.22 -15.92
N ASN A 398 6.89 -7.35 -16.59
CA ASN A 398 7.33 -6.69 -17.82
C ASN A 398 8.47 -5.71 -17.54
N ASP A 399 8.40 -4.99 -16.41
CA ASP A 399 9.46 -4.08 -15.97
C ASP A 399 10.74 -4.87 -15.65
N LEU A 400 10.65 -6.05 -15.02
CA LEU A 400 11.80 -6.92 -14.82
C LEU A 400 12.39 -7.44 -16.14
N LEU A 401 11.55 -7.82 -17.12
CA LEU A 401 12.02 -8.18 -18.46
C LEU A 401 12.74 -7.01 -19.14
N GLN A 402 12.25 -5.78 -18.99
CA GLN A 402 12.92 -4.57 -19.49
C GLN A 402 14.31 -4.37 -18.85
N LEU A 403 14.47 -4.76 -17.58
CA LEU A 403 15.75 -4.77 -16.88
C LEU A 403 16.66 -5.95 -17.27
N ASN A 404 16.24 -6.81 -18.20
CA ASN A 404 16.94 -8.02 -18.65
C ASN A 404 16.98 -9.16 -17.61
N PHE A 405 15.95 -9.27 -16.74
CA PHE A 405 15.77 -10.47 -15.91
C PHE A 405 15.47 -11.70 -16.78
N ASN A 406 16.10 -12.83 -16.45
CA ASN A 406 15.75 -14.11 -17.06
C ASN A 406 14.54 -14.74 -16.36
N LEU A 407 13.35 -14.57 -16.96
CA LEU A 407 12.07 -15.08 -16.46
C LEU A 407 11.50 -16.16 -17.37
N LYS A 408 11.06 -17.28 -16.78
CA LYS A 408 10.37 -18.36 -17.50
C LYS A 408 9.03 -18.70 -16.85
N PHE A 409 7.94 -18.33 -17.52
CA PHE A 409 6.58 -18.62 -17.07
C PHE A 409 6.18 -20.06 -17.41
N LYS A 410 5.51 -20.73 -16.46
CA LYS A 410 4.96 -22.09 -16.57
C LYS A 410 3.50 -22.07 -16.12
N ASN A 411 2.63 -22.84 -16.80
CA ASN A 411 1.20 -22.94 -16.48
C ASN A 411 0.90 -24.08 -15.49
#